data_AF-A0A0G0FQ91-F1
#
_entry.id   AF-A0A0G0FQ91-F1
#
_cell.length_a   1.000
_cell.length_b   1.000
_cell.length_c   1.000
_cell.angle_alpha   90.00
_cell.angle_beta   90.00
_cell.angle_gamma   90.00
#
_symmetry.space_group_name_H-M   'P 1'
#
loop_
_entity.id
_entity.type
_entity.pdbx_description
1 polymer ?
#
loop_
_entity_poly.entity_id
_entity_poly.type
_entity_poly.pdbx_seq_one_letter_code
_entity_poly.pdbx_strand_id
1 'polypeptide(L)' 'MKENREKLLRYFQQMKGLEESSRDYYMKVALDPNFDNQEIKNTFERISKDEQRHADIVAKIISLINNNI' A
#
# COMPACT_ATOMS: atom_id res chain seq x y z
N MET A 1 22.58 -16.86 1.00
CA MET A 1 22.18 -15.65 1.77
C MET A 1 21.78 -14.48 0.86
N LYS A 2 22.59 -14.05 -0.11
CA LYS A 2 22.23 -12.98 -1.07
C LYS A 2 20.98 -13.27 -1.92
N GLU A 3 20.85 -14.48 -2.47
CA GLU A 3 19.65 -14.85 -3.26
C GLU A 3 18.35 -14.78 -2.44
N ASN A 4 18.40 -15.15 -1.15
CA ASN A 4 17.24 -15.05 -0.26
C ASN A 4 16.87 -13.59 0.03
N ARG A 5 17.88 -12.72 0.19
CA ARG A 5 17.67 -11.28 0.38
C ARG A 5 17.05 -10.62 -0.85
N GLU A 6 17.59 -10.88 -2.04
CA GLU A 6 17.06 -10.32 -3.29
C GLU A 6 15.63 -10.80 -3.58
N LYS A 7 15.35 -12.09 -3.33
CA LYS A 7 14.01 -12.64 -3.44
C LYS A 7 13.04 -11.95 -2.47
N LEU A 8 13.46 -11.76 -1.22
CA LEU A 8 12.67 -11.08 -0.20
C LEU A 8 12.40 -9.61 -0.57
N LEU A 9 13.41 -8.88 -1.05
CA LEU A 9 13.27 -7.50 -1.53
C LEU A 9 12.27 -7.40 -2.69
N ARG A 10 12.37 -8.29 -3.68
CA ARG A 10 11.41 -8.31 -4.81
C ARG A 10 9.98 -8.52 -4.34
N TYR A 11 9.74 -9.43 -3.39
CA TYR A 11 8.39 -9.63 -2.85
C TYR A 11 7.86 -8.39 -2.12
N PHE A 12 8.65 -7.78 -1.25
CA PHE A 12 8.18 -6.58 -0.53
C PHE A 12 8.02 -5.37 -1.47
N GLN A 13 8.83 -5.25 -2.52
CA GLN A 13 8.62 -4.24 -3.55
C GLN A 13 7.29 -4.44 -4.28
N GLN A 14 6.93 -5.69 -4.62
CA GLN A 14 5.64 -6.00 -5.21
C GLN A 14 4.49 -5.70 -4.25
N MET A 15 4.61 -6.09 -2.97
CA MET A 15 3.60 -5.80 -1.95
C MET A 15 3.39 -4.29 -1.81
N LYS A 16 4.45 -3.50 -1.68
CA LYS A 16 4.35 -2.04 -1.61
C LYS A 16 3.58 -1.47 -2.81
N GLY A 17 3.89 -1.94 -4.02
CA GLY A 17 3.18 -1.50 -5.23
C GLY A 17 1.69 -1.87 -5.23
N LEU A 18 1.33 -3.02 -4.66
CA LEU A 18 -0.07 -3.41 -4.48
C LEU A 18 -0.78 -2.48 -3.48
N GLU A 19 -0.17 -2.20 -2.33
CA GLU A 19 -0.74 -1.26 -1.34
C GLU A 19 -0.95 0.14 -1.94
N GLU A 20 0.05 0.66 -2.66
CA GLU A 20 -0.04 1.96 -3.34
C GLU A 20 -1.14 1.99 -4.41
N SER A 21 -1.28 0.91 -5.18
CA SER A 21 -2.32 0.79 -6.21
C SER A 21 -3.73 0.69 -5.60
N SER A 22 -3.88 -0.07 -4.50
CA SER A 22 -5.13 -0.18 -3.75
C SER A 22 -5.53 1.15 -3.13
N ARG A 23 -4.59 1.86 -2.48
CA ARG A 23 -4.79 3.22 -1.97
C ARG A 23 -5.35 4.14 -3.06
N ASP A 24 -4.71 4.18 -4.22
CA ASP A 24 -5.08 5.09 -5.31
C ASP A 24 -6.47 4.74 -5.87
N TYR A 25 -6.78 3.45 -5.99
CA TYR A 25 -8.10 3.00 -6.40
C TYR A 25 -9.19 3.42 -5.40
N TYR A 26 -8.99 3.15 -4.11
CA TYR A 26 -9.96 3.51 -3.08
C TYR A 26 -10.16 5.02 -2.96
N MET A 27 -9.09 5.81 -3.05
CA MET A 27 -9.17 7.27 -3.06
C MET A 27 -9.96 7.78 -4.27
N LYS A 28 -9.73 7.19 -5.45
CA LYS A 28 -10.50 7.52 -6.66
C LYS A 28 -11.99 7.29 -6.47
N VAL A 29 -12.40 6.17 -5.86
CA VAL A 29 -13.82 5.87 -5.58
C VAL A 29 -14.39 6.84 -4.54
N ALA A 30 -13.64 7.15 -3.48
CA ALA A 30 -14.07 8.09 -2.45
C ALA A 30 -14.36 9.50 -3.02
N LEU A 31 -13.62 9.90 -4.05
CA LEU A 31 -13.74 11.20 -4.71
C LEU A 31 -14.66 11.20 -5.95
N ASP A 32 -15.27 10.05 -6.32
CA ASP A 32 -16.11 9.96 -7.52
C ASP A 32 -17.39 10.79 -7.34
N PRO A 33 -17.65 11.80 -8.19
CA PRO A 33 -18.87 12.60 -8.10
C PRO A 33 -20.13 11.81 -8.44
N ASN A 34 -20.04 10.66 -9.11
CA ASN A 34 -21.20 9.83 -9.46
C ASN A 34 -21.63 8.88 -8.33
N PHE A 35 -20.94 8.92 -7.18
CA PHE A 35 -21.21 8.05 -6.05
C PHE A 35 -21.83 8.85 -4.90
N ASP A 36 -23.16 8.85 -4.78
CA ASP A 36 -23.86 9.77 -3.85
C ASP A 36 -23.88 9.30 -2.39
N ASN A 37 -23.56 8.03 -2.11
CA ASN A 37 -23.59 7.51 -0.75
C ASN A 37 -22.34 7.93 0.04
N GLN A 38 -22.51 8.86 0.97
CA GLN A 38 -21.44 9.41 1.80
C GLN A 38 -20.80 8.36 2.73
N GLU A 39 -21.57 7.41 3.26
CA GLU A 39 -21.04 6.37 4.16
C GLU A 39 -20.06 5.45 3.42
N ILE A 40 -20.40 5.09 2.19
CA ILE A 40 -19.52 4.31 1.32
C ILE A 40 -18.28 5.13 0.95
N LYS A 41 -18.42 6.42 0.59
CA LYS A 41 -17.27 7.31 0.34
C LYS A 41 -16.32 7.38 1.53
N ASN A 42 -16.86 7.57 2.73
CA ASN A 42 -16.07 7.61 3.96
C ASN A 42 -15.35 6.26 4.20
N THR A 43 -16.00 5.14 3.89
CA THR A 43 -15.40 3.81 4.01
C THR A 43 -14.22 3.63 3.05
N PHE A 44 -14.38 4.04 1.78
CA PHE A 44 -13.29 4.04 0.80
C PHE A 44 -12.15 4.98 1.17
N GLU A 45 -12.46 6.16 1.69
CA GLU A 45 -11.43 7.09 2.20
C GLU A 45 -10.66 6.45 3.37
N ARG A 46 -11.37 5.80 4.32
CA ARG A 46 -10.73 5.13 5.46
C ARG A 46 -9.79 4.02 5.00
N ILE A 47 -10.24 3.10 4.16
CA ILE A 47 -9.38 2.01 3.69
C ILE A 47 -8.20 2.53 2.87
N SER A 48 -8.35 3.61 2.10
CA SER A 48 -7.20 4.22 1.41
C SER A 48 -6.10 4.69 2.37
N LYS A 49 -6.48 5.22 3.54
CA LYS A 49 -5.53 5.63 4.59
C LYS A 49 -4.85 4.42 5.23
N ASP A 50 -5.57 3.32 5.38
CA ASP A 50 -5.01 2.06 5.88
C ASP A 50 -3.97 1.49 4.89
N GLU A 51 -4.25 1.50 3.58
CA GLU A 51 -3.27 1.05 2.58
C GLU A 51 -2.04 1.96 2.47
N GLN A 52 -2.20 3.28 2.67
CA GLN A 52 -1.04 4.17 2.81
C GLN A 52 -0.16 3.75 4.00
N ARG A 53 -0.78 3.46 5.15
CA ARG A 53 -0.05 2.98 6.33
C ARG A 53 0.64 1.63 6.05
N HIS A 54 0.00 0.72 5.34
CA HIS A 54 0.62 -0.54 4.93
C HIS A 54 1.83 -0.32 4.02
N ALA A 55 1.72 0.55 3.01
CA ALA A 55 2.83 0.91 2.13
C ALA A 55 4.03 1.48 2.91
N ASP A 56 3.78 2.33 3.91
CA ASP A 56 4.83 2.91 4.77
C ASP A 56 5.54 1.83 5.62
N ILE A 57 4.77 0.88 6.16
CA ILE A 57 5.32 -0.26 6.92
C ILE A 57 6.18 -1.13 5.99
N VAL A 58 5.71 -1.43 4.78
CA VAL A 58 6.48 -2.22 3.81
C VAL A 58 7.76 -1.50 3.39
N ALA A 59 7.70 -0.18 3.16
CA ALA A 59 8.88 0.64 2.87
C ALA A 59 9.92 0.57 4.00
N LYS A 60 9.46 0.59 5.26
CA LYS A 60 10.33 0.40 6.43
C LYS A 60 10.98 -0.99 6.45
N ILE A 61 10.23 -2.05 6.12
CA ILE A 61 10.76 -3.42 6.02
C ILE A 61 11.85 -3.50 4.93
N ILE A 62 11.60 -2.93 3.75
CA ILE A 62 12.59 -2.87 2.66
C ILE A 62 13.88 -2.17 3.12
N SER A 63 13.75 -1.03 3.82
CA SER A 63 14.88 -0.31 4.38
C SER A 63 15.69 -1.16 5.38
N LEU A 64 15.00 -1.87 6.28
CA LEU A 64 15.65 -2.75 7.26
C LEU A 64 16.41 -3.90 6.59
N ILE A 65 15.82 -4.53 5.56
CA ILE A 65 16.49 -5.59 4.79
C ILE A 65 17.71 -5.04 4.06
N ASN A 66 17.61 -3.85 3.48
CA ASN A 66 18.73 -3.25 2.77
C ASN A 66 19.92 -2.93 3.70
N ASN A 67 19.64 -2.54 4.95
CA ASN A 67 20.63 -2.07 5.90
C ASN A 67 21.20 -3.17 6.83
N ASN A 68 20.52 -4.30 7.01
CA ASN A 68 20.89 -5.30 8.04
C ASN A 68 21.02 -6.76 7.54
N ILE A 69 20.71 -7.05 6.28
CA ILE A 69 20.80 -8.39 5.68
C ILE A 69 21.73 -8.34 4.47
#